data_AF-A0A328TSB1-F1
#
_entry.id   AF-A0A328TSB1-F1
#
_cell.length_a   1.000
_cell.length_b   1.000
_cell.length_c   1.000
_cell.angle_alpha   90.00
_cell.angle_beta   90.00
_cell.angle_gamma   90.00
#
_symmetry.space_group_name_H-M   'P 1'
#
loop_
_entity.id
_entity.type
_entity.pdbx_description
1 polymer ?
#
loop_
_entity_poly.entity_id
_entity_poly.type
_entity_poly.pdbx_seq_one_letter_code
_entity_poly.pdbx_strand_id
1 'polypeptide(L)' 'MAPRKLSDGQWLADFYSVNRSDGKQGKRIRKKFATKGEALAFENYTLQKVDDSPWLGEKKK' A
#
# COMPACT_ATOMS: atom_id res chain seq x y z
N MET A 1 -2.42 3.79 7.43
CA MET A 1 -2.28 5.16 6.91
C MET A 1 -3.67 5.60 6.41
N ALA A 2 -3.87 6.85 6.01
CA ALA A 2 -5.18 7.28 5.48
C ALA A 2 -5.02 7.71 4.01
N PRO A 3 -5.91 7.29 3.09
CA PRO A 3 -5.81 7.68 1.69
C PRO A 3 -6.02 9.19 1.54
N ARG A 4 -5.16 9.83 0.73
CA ARG A 4 -5.17 11.28 0.50
C ARG A 4 -6.03 11.62 -0.70
N LYS A 5 -6.91 12.63 -0.58
CA LYS A 5 -7.65 13.16 -1.73
C LYS A 5 -6.74 14.03 -2.61
N LEU A 6 -6.75 13.78 -3.92
CA LEU A 6 -6.05 14.58 -4.94
C LEU A 6 -6.93 15.76 -5.40
N SER A 7 -6.29 16.77 -6.00
CA SER A 7 -6.96 17.92 -6.63
C SER A 7 -7.91 17.50 -7.76
N ASP A 8 -7.63 16.38 -8.41
CA ASP A 8 -8.44 15.81 -9.50
C ASP A 8 -9.71 15.09 -8.99
N GLY A 9 -10.01 15.14 -7.69
CA GLY A 9 -11.13 14.44 -7.06
C GLY A 9 -10.88 12.94 -6.79
N GLN A 10 -9.77 12.40 -7.30
CA GLN A 10 -9.34 11.02 -7.08
C GLN A 10 -8.74 10.79 -5.69
N TRP A 11 -8.74 9.55 -5.22
CA TRP A 11 -8.15 9.13 -3.95
C TRP A 11 -6.81 8.43 -4.17
N LEU A 12 -5.79 8.87 -3.46
CA LEU A 12 -4.45 8.29 -3.51
C LEU A 12 -4.21 7.44 -2.26
N ALA A 13 -4.05 6.14 -2.45
CA ALA A 13 -3.46 5.27 -1.44
C ALA A 13 -1.93 5.31 -1.62
N ASP A 14 -1.23 5.87 -0.64
CA ASP A 14 0.23 5.96 -0.61
C ASP A 14 0.71 5.40 0.73
N PHE A 15 1.12 4.13 0.74
CA PHE A 15 1.54 3.42 1.94
C PHE A 15 2.70 2.46 1.68
N TYR A 16 3.37 2.07 2.75
CA TYR A 16 4.48 1.11 2.70
C TYR A 16 3.94 -0.28 3.01
N SER A 17 4.30 -1.25 2.18
CA SER A 17 3.82 -2.62 2.33
C SER A 17 4.43 -3.34 3.54
N VAL A 18 5.67 -2.99 3.94
CA VAL A 18 6.34 -3.55 5.11
C VAL A 18 6.79 -2.44 6.06
N ASN A 19 6.76 -2.75 7.35
CA ASN A 19 7.25 -1.87 8.41
C ASN A 19 8.73 -1.53 8.15
N ARG A 20 9.06 -0.24 8.18
CA ARG A 20 10.42 0.25 7.87
C ARG A 20 11.43 -0.02 8.99
N SER A 21 11.06 -0.76 10.03
CA SER A 21 11.80 -0.86 11.29
C SER A 21 13.13 -1.63 11.23
N ASP A 22 13.48 -2.26 10.10
CA ASP A 22 14.70 -3.08 10.00
C ASP A 22 15.49 -2.88 8.70
N GLY A 23 15.64 -1.64 8.23
CA GLY A 23 16.46 -1.32 7.04
C GLY A 23 15.96 -1.92 5.72
N LYS A 24 14.86 -2.68 5.74
CA LYS A 24 14.16 -3.16 4.55
C LYS A 24 13.42 -1.98 3.93
N GLN A 25 13.87 -1.53 2.76
CA GLN A 25 13.12 -0.60 1.92
C GLN A 25 11.80 -1.26 1.51
N GLY A 26 10.77 -1.04 2.32
CA GLY A 26 9.44 -1.53 1.98
C GLY A 26 8.97 -0.95 0.66
N LYS A 27 8.38 -1.81 -0.16
CA LYS A 27 7.84 -1.39 -1.46
C LYS A 27 6.78 -0.32 -1.21
N ARG A 28 7.08 0.90 -1.64
CA ARG A 28 6.10 1.99 -1.59
C ARG A 28 5.02 1.68 -2.61
N ILE A 29 3.79 1.53 -2.15
CA ILE A 29 2.64 1.32 -3.02
C ILE A 29 1.89 2.63 -3.12
N ARG A 30 1.88 3.17 -4.35
CA ARG A 30 1.15 4.38 -4.70
C ARG A 30 0.14 4.03 -5.78
N LYS A 31 -1.15 4.11 -5.46
CA LYS A 31 -2.22 3.82 -6.41
C LYS A 31 -3.35 4.84 -6.28
N LYS A 32 -3.89 5.27 -7.43
CA LYS A 32 -5.02 6.19 -7.52
C LYS A 32 -6.31 5.39 -7.67
N PHE A 33 -7.37 5.86 -7.02
CA PHE A 33 -8.71 5.28 -6.98
C PHE A 33 -9.75 6.36 -7.24
N ALA A 34 -10.92 5.96 -7.72
CA ALA A 34 -12.04 6.87 -7.92
C ALA A 34 -12.72 7.21 -6.58
N THR A 35 -12.81 6.23 -5.67
CA THR A 35 -13.53 6.38 -4.40
C THR A 35 -12.65 6.18 -3.17
N LYS A 36 -13.07 6.76 -2.04
CA LYS A 36 -12.40 6.57 -0.72
C LYS A 36 -12.46 5.11 -0.26
N GLY A 37 -13.59 4.45 -0.51
CA GLY A 37 -13.83 3.07 -0.09
C GLY A 37 -12.90 2.09 -0.78
N GLU A 38 -12.71 2.23 -2.09
CA GLU A 38 -11.74 1.41 -2.83
C GLU A 38 -10.31 1.63 -2.33
N ALA A 39 -9.92 2.87 -2.04
CA ALA A 39 -8.57 3.17 -1.54
C ALA A 39 -8.32 2.51 -0.16
N LEU A 40 -9.33 2.53 0.73
CA LEU A 40 -9.28 1.86 2.04
C LEU A 40 -9.23 0.34 1.92
N ALA A 41 -10.10 -0.24 1.09
CA ALA A 41 -10.15 -1.68 0.86
C ALA A 41 -8.82 -2.20 0.29
N PHE A 42 -8.22 -1.45 -0.64
CA PHE A 42 -6.93 -1.79 -1.23
C PHE A 42 -5.77 -1.72 -0.21
N GLU A 43 -5.77 -0.72 0.67
CA GLU A 43 -4.78 -0.62 1.74
C GLU A 43 -4.83 -1.84 2.65
N ASN A 44 -6.01 -2.18 3.18
CA ASN A 44 -6.20 -3.36 4.03
C ASN A 44 -5.84 -4.67 3.32
N TYR A 45 -6.34 -4.86 2.10
CA TYR A 45 -6.03 -6.07 1.31
C TYR A 45 -4.52 -6.25 1.10
N THR A 46 -3.82 -5.16 0.80
CA THR A 46 -2.38 -5.21 0.54
C THR A 46 -1.60 -5.48 1.82
N LEU A 47 -1.95 -4.82 2.94
CA LEU A 47 -1.30 -5.06 4.23
C LEU A 47 -1.48 -6.51 4.68
N GLN A 48 -2.70 -7.03 4.53
CA GLN A 48 -3.03 -8.41 4.87
C GLN A 48 -2.28 -9.41 3.97
N LYS A 49 -2.18 -9.13 2.66
CA LYS A 49 -1.37 -9.94 1.73
C LYS A 49 0.12 -9.98 2.07
N VAL A 50 0.66 -8.91 2.63
CA VAL A 50 2.07 -8.86 3.04
C VAL A 50 2.28 -9.63 4.34
N ASP A 51 1.33 -9.54 5.28
CA ASP A 51 1.34 -10.29 6.53
C ASP A 51 1.21 -11.80 6.29
N ASP A 52 0.32 -12.19 5.36
CA ASP A 52 0.12 -13.58 4.92
C ASP A 52 1.29 -14.15 4.11
N SER A 53 2.19 -13.32 3.60
CA SER A 53 3.32 -13.75 2.75
C SER A 53 4.60 -12.99 3.09
N PRO A 54 5.20 -13.26 4.26
CA PRO A 54 6.45 -12.61 4.67
C PRO A 54 7.63 -12.92 3.73
N TRP A 55 7.56 -14.00 2.96
CA TRP A 55 8.59 -14.41 1.98
C TRP A 55 8.49 -13.72 0.62
N LEU A 56 7.40 -12.99 0.31
CA LEU A 56 7.27 -12.27 -0.96
C LEU A 56 8.19 -11.03 -1.05
N GLY A 57 8.95 -10.76 0.03
CA GLY A 57 10.03 -9.78 0.09
C GLY A 57 11.30 -10.18 -0.67
N GLU A 58 11.46 -11.45 -1.09
CA GLU A 58 12.60 -11.86 -1.90
C GLU A 58 12.28 -11.88 -3.40
N LYS A 59 12.69 -10.78 -4.03
CA LYS A 59 13.29 -10.69 -5.38
C LYS A 59 12.77 -11.63 -6.48
N LYS A 60 12.11 -10.98 -7.45
CA LYS A 60 12.65 -10.75 -8.80
C LYS A 60 13.76 -11.74 -9.23
N LYS A 61 13.43 -12.63 -10.16
CA LYS A 61 14.37 -13.10 -11.17
C LYS A 61 13.85 -12.65 -12.53
#